data_AF-A0A424YSL9-F1
#
_entry.id   AF-A0A424YSL9-F1
#
_cell.length_a   1.000
_cell.length_b   1.000
_cell.length_c   1.000
_cell.angle_alpha   90.00
_cell.angle_beta   90.00
_cell.angle_gamma   90.00
#
_symmetry.space_group_name_H-M   'P 1'
#
loop_
_entity.id
_entity.type
_entity.pdbx_description
1 polymer ?
#
loop_
_entity_poly.entity_id
_entity_poly.type
_entity_poly.pdbx_seq_one_letter_code
_entity_poly.pdbx_strand_id
1 'polypeptide(L)' 'MPDEWKVTVTVTLKVGGAATRKEAEKAALERLFALMKKGTDAIPWETTVVPLNEPKSDEPIFGVKWE' A
#
# COMPACT_ATOMS: atom_id res chain seq x y z
N MET A 1 18.69 -6.76 18.62
CA MET A 1 17.67 -5.75 18.26
C MET A 1 16.56 -6.52 17.58
N PRO A 2 15.27 -6.32 17.93
CA PRO A 2 14.19 -6.96 17.19
C PRO A 2 14.29 -6.51 15.72
N ASP A 3 14.13 -7.46 14.79
CA ASP A 3 14.17 -7.17 13.37
C ASP A 3 13.10 -6.13 13.05
N GLU A 4 13.51 -4.94 12.59
CA GLU A 4 12.58 -3.89 12.19
C GLU A 4 12.12 -4.15 10.75
N TRP A 5 10.81 -4.04 10.51
CA TRP A 5 10.19 -4.31 9.21
C TRP A 5 9.39 -3.10 8.74
N LYS A 6 9.55 -2.72 7.48
CA LYS A 6 8.66 -1.78 6.81
C LYS A 6 7.53 -2.57 6.13
N VAL A 7 6.32 -2.41 6.65
CA VAL A 7 5.11 -3.02 6.09
C VAL A 7 4.30 -1.93 5.38
N THR A 8 4.04 -2.12 4.09
CA THR A 8 3.16 -1.26 3.29
C THR A 8 1.91 -2.03 2.95
N VAL A 9 0.74 -1.49 3.27
CA VAL A 9 -0.55 -2.09 2.98
C VAL A 9 -1.31 -1.17 2.02
N THR A 10 -1.69 -1.70 0.86
CA THR A 10 -2.45 -1.00 -0.18
C THR A 10 -3.81 -1.68 -0.34
N VAL A 11 -4.85 -0.87 -0.54
CA VAL A 11 -6.22 -1.35 -0.74
C VAL A 11 -6.90 -0.52 -1.81
N THR A 12 -7.56 -1.21 -2.74
CA THR A 12 -8.38 -0.57 -3.77
C THR A 12 -9.85 -0.80 -3.46
N LEU A 13 -10.60 0.28 -3.21
CA LEU A 13 -12.02 0.24 -2.87
C LEU A 13 -12.86 0.90 -3.96
N LYS A 14 -13.89 0.17 -4.43
CA LYS A 14 -14.94 0.76 -5.27
C LYS A 14 -15.95 1.49 -4.39
N VAL A 15 -16.16 2.76 -4.68
CA VAL A 15 -17.14 3.63 -4.00
C VAL A 15 -18.14 4.15 -5.03
N GLY A 16 -19.41 4.24 -4.63
CA GLY A 16 -20.48 4.79 -5.46
C GLY A 16 -21.06 6.06 -4.84
N GLY A 17 -21.75 6.86 -5.64
CA GLY A 17 -22.50 8.03 -5.14
C GLY A 17 -21.67 9.25 -4.76
N ALA A 18 -20.39 9.31 -5.14
CA ALA A 18 -19.56 10.51 -4.97
C ALA A 18 -19.60 11.36 -6.25
N ALA A 19 -19.87 12.66 -6.12
CA ALA A 19 -19.85 13.61 -7.23
C ALA A 19 -18.50 14.35 -7.33
N THR A 20 -17.73 14.39 -6.23
CA THR A 20 -16.41 15.03 -6.17
C THR A 20 -15.34 14.06 -5.68
N ARG A 21 -14.07 14.39 -5.99
CA ARG A 21 -12.91 13.65 -5.48
C ARG A 21 -12.92 13.54 -3.95
N LYS A 22 -13.22 14.63 -3.25
CA LYS A 22 -13.24 14.68 -1.78
C LYS A 22 -14.34 13.79 -1.19
N GLU A 23 -15.50 13.73 -1.84
CA GLU A 23 -16.58 12.82 -1.45
C GLU A 23 -16.19 11.36 -1.69
N ALA A 24 -15.50 11.06 -2.80
CA ALA A 24 -15.02 9.71 -3.10
C ALA A 24 -13.98 9.25 -2.06
N GLU A 25 -13.03 10.13 -1.68
CA GLU A 25 -12.05 9.88 -0.63
C GLU A 25 -12.71 9.61 0.72
N LYS A 26 -13.68 10.46 1.11
CA LYS A 26 -14.45 10.27 2.35
C LYS A 26 -15.21 8.94 2.34
N ALA A 27 -15.92 8.63 1.27
CA ALA A 27 -16.68 7.38 1.12
C ALA A 27 -15.77 6.14 1.15
N ALA A 28 -14.57 6.25 0.59
CA ALA A 28 -13.58 5.17 0.60
C ALA A 28 -13.08 4.89 2.02
N LEU A 29 -12.77 5.96 2.78
CA LEU A 29 -12.36 5.84 4.18
C LEU A 29 -13.48 5.25 5.05
N GLU A 30 -14.71 5.72 4.92
CA GLU A 30 -15.86 5.18 5.68
C GLU A 30 -16.08 3.69 5.39
N ARG A 31 -15.97 3.29 4.12
CA ARG A 31 -16.05 1.89 3.71
C ARG A 31 -14.89 1.07 4.29
N LEU A 32 -13.67 1.59 4.26
CA LEU A 32 -12.49 0.94 4.84
C LEU A 32 -12.69 0.69 6.34
N PHE A 33 -13.12 1.70 7.09
CA PHE A 33 -13.40 1.57 8.53
C PHE A 33 -14.49 0.54 8.82
N ALA A 34 -15.56 0.53 8.02
CA ALA A 34 -16.63 -0.45 8.17
C ALA A 34 -16.13 -1.89 7.91
N LEU A 35 -15.26 -2.09 6.92
CA LEU A 35 -14.67 -3.39 6.64
C LEU A 35 -13.71 -3.83 7.75
N MET A 36 -12.84 -2.93 8.24
CA MET A 36 -11.94 -3.24 9.36
C MET A 36 -12.69 -3.67 10.62
N LYS A 37 -13.85 -3.07 10.91
CA LYS A 37 -14.70 -3.46 12.04
C LYS A 37 -15.35 -4.84 11.87
N LYS A 38 -15.54 -5.32 10.63
CA LYS A 38 -16.15 -6.63 10.34
C LYS A 38 -15.15 -7.79 10.33
N GLY A 39 -13.85 -7.49 10.38
CA GLY A 39 -12.77 -8.47 10.26
C GLY A 39 -11.92 -8.21 9.02
N THR A 40 -10.60 -8.30 9.20
CA THR A 40 -9.60 -7.92 8.20
C THR A 40 -9.46 -8.91 7.05
N ASP A 41 -9.96 -10.13 7.18
CA ASP A 41 -9.82 -11.22 6.20
C ASP A 41 -10.63 -11.00 4.91
N ALA A 42 -11.65 -10.13 4.95
CA ALA A 42 -12.51 -9.86 3.80
C ALA A 42 -12.00 -8.72 2.89
N ILE A 43 -10.89 -8.07 3.26
CA ILE A 43 -10.34 -6.95 2.50
C ILE A 43 -9.19 -7.47 1.64
N PRO A 44 -9.20 -7.22 0.32
CA PRO A 44 -8.12 -7.63 -0.56
C PRO A 44 -6.91 -6.69 -0.36
N TRP A 45 -6.20 -6.88 0.74
CA TRP A 45 -4.97 -6.15 1.03
C TRP A 45 -3.86 -6.60 0.07
N GLU A 46 -3.23 -5.65 -0.57
CA GLU A 46 -1.91 -5.86 -1.16
C GLU A 46 -0.88 -5.44 -0.12
N THR A 47 -0.13 -6.40 0.41
CA THR A 47 0.84 -6.16 1.48
C THR A 47 2.25 -6.40 0.98
N THR A 48 3.10 -5.39 1.10
CA THR A 48 4.54 -5.47 0.81
C THR A 48 5.30 -5.34 2.13
N VAL A 49 6.14 -6.34 2.44
CA VAL A 49 6.95 -6.37 3.66
C VAL A 49 8.43 -6.38 3.26
N VAL A 50 9.20 -5.40 3.74
CA VAL A 50 10.64 -5.34 3.52
C VAL A 50 11.39 -5.22 4.85
N PRO A 51 12.49 -5.96 5.06
CA PRO A 51 13.34 -5.78 6.23
C PRO A 51 14.02 -4.41 6.17
N LEU A 52 14.09 -3.70 7.30
CA LEU A 52 14.78 -2.41 7.36
C LEU A 52 16.32 -2.55 7.33
N ASN A 53 16.84 -3.76 7.57
CA ASN A 53 18.28 -4.05 7.70
C ASN A 53 18.97 -4.65 6.46
N GLU A 54 18.34 -4.71 5.27
CA GLU A 54 19.06 -5.06 4.05
C GLU A 54 19.38 -3.82 3.19
N PRO A 55 20.63 -3.33 3.18
CA PRO A 55 21.13 -2.56 2.07
C PRO A 55 21.38 -3.55 0.92
N LYS A 56 20.45 -3.67 -0.02
CA LYS A 56 20.73 -4.30 -1.31
C LYS A 56 20.08 -3.54 -2.44
N SER A 57 20.81 -2.53 -2.92
CA SER A 57 21.22 -2.52 -4.32
C SER A 57 22.45 -1.65 -4.47
N ASP A 58 23.61 -2.19 -4.07
CA ASP A 58 24.92 -1.84 -4.64
C ASP A 58 25.11 -2.55 -6.00
N GLU A 59 24.03 -2.77 -6.78
CA GLU A 59 24.22 -3.11 -8.19
C GLU A 59 24.62 -1.83 -8.93
N PRO A 60 25.83 -1.76 -9.51
CA PRO A 60 26.14 -0.68 -10.43
C PRO A 60 25.12 -0.72 -11.57
N ILE A 61 24.47 0.42 -11.85
CA ILE A 61 23.68 0.62 -13.06
C ILE A 61 24.66 0.59 -14.25
N PHE A 62 25.12 -0.59 -14.66
CA PHE A 62 25.80 -0.78 -15.93
C PHE A 62 24.75 -0.67 -17.03
N GLY A 63 24.72 0.48 -17.70
CA GLY A 63 23.82 0.66 -18.84
C GLY A 63 23.84 2.03 -19.50
N VAL A 64 24.92 2.82 -19.40
CA VAL A 64 25.10 3.95 -20.32
C VAL A 64 25.81 3.43 -21.56
N LYS A 65 25.04 3.09 -22.60
CA LYS A 65 25.55 3.10 -23.98
C LYS A 65 25.42 4.54 -24.48
N TRP A 66 26.56 5.20 -24.68
CA TRP A 66 26.63 6.38 -25.53
C TRP A 66 26.77 5.90 -26.98
N GLU A 67 25.90 6.39 -27.87
CA GLU A 67 26.20 6.54 -29.31
C GLU A 67 26.68 7.97 -29.56
#